data_AF-A0A9W7BZB7-F1
#
_entry.id   AF-A0A9W7BZB7-F1
#
_cell.length_a   1.000
_cell.length_b   1.000
_cell.length_c   1.000
_cell.angle_alpha   90.00
_cell.angle_beta   90.00
_cell.angle_gamma   90.00
#
_symmetry.space_group_name_H-M   'P 1'
#
loop_
_entity.id
_entity.type
_entity.pdbx_description
1 polymer ?
#
loop_
_entity_poly.entity_id
_entity_poly.type
_entity_poly.pdbx_seq_one_letter_code
_entity_poly.pdbx_strand_id
1 'polypeptide(L)'
;MPKKKGKKGKGKKVEEEEEETEYDRMDLQMLSEVVPMLEQQLEASKTQRNWTQLERDTVQTFYDVTRKEVKDLEMSIAAKDRAMELMEDNHRVEVRVYVQKVKHLEYEHKNNLKAIDVTNKELREEEEGMHDDRSGRLKGKKKELNGDLKDKNITNAQEISNVKVQHEKILQQMRDAFEVNLSELGGRCEDKLESLEEDLELRRKVDIHEIEERKNLHINDLMRNHERAFGQMKSYYNDITNDNLQLIKDLKSEVVDKKKKAIGIQKVMYDIAQENKRLSEPLSAAVAEVADLRAQLKDQEKDRLSLRNAKARLIVMENQLQQMAVDQAELKQKYDQAESKRDGLYDTFTNTVKEVQAKSDFKNLVLEQKLQGLGQNIEKAEAQLNEVVMAAQVDPGEVGAITGSIDEMLSTKNQHIKDLQYAVLRMTKAYNDGLRTYSSKLKECGIPSEEFEKMGFEYAPTATSIVPAGLLVKNS
;
A
#
# COMPACT_ATOMS: atom_id res chain seq x y z
N MET A 1 82.36 -23.19 -84.53
CA MET A 1 83.35 -22.39 -85.31
C MET A 1 83.89 -21.30 -84.40
N PRO A 2 85.15 -20.81 -84.49
CA PRO A 2 86.30 -21.14 -85.36
C PRO A 2 87.50 -21.77 -84.57
N LYS A 3 88.24 -22.81 -85.02
CA LYS A 3 89.32 -22.95 -86.03
C LYS A 3 90.66 -22.18 -85.79
N LYS A 4 91.75 -22.92 -85.47
CA LYS A 4 93.11 -22.92 -86.12
C LYS A 4 94.05 -23.89 -85.35
N LYS A 5 94.58 -25.01 -85.89
CA LYS A 5 95.58 -25.32 -86.96
C LYS A 5 97.08 -25.25 -86.54
N GLY A 6 97.73 -26.43 -86.51
CA GLY A 6 99.17 -26.71 -86.82
C GLY A 6 100.15 -26.65 -85.62
N LYS A 7 101.22 -27.46 -85.48
CA LYS A 7 101.96 -28.32 -86.43
C LYS A 7 103.03 -29.16 -85.68
N LYS A 8 103.51 -30.24 -86.33
CA LYS A 8 104.66 -31.15 -86.08
C LYS A 8 104.29 -32.45 -85.33
N GLY A 9 104.69 -33.64 -85.77
CA GLY A 9 105.61 -34.01 -86.84
C GLY A 9 105.63 -35.53 -87.01
N LYS A 10 105.90 -35.95 -88.23
CA LYS A 10 105.91 -37.32 -88.75
C LYS A 10 107.06 -38.14 -88.14
N GLY A 11 106.86 -39.46 -88.12
CA GLY A 11 107.72 -40.48 -87.53
C GLY A 11 109.21 -40.40 -87.82
N LYS A 12 109.98 -40.93 -86.86
CA LYS A 12 111.26 -41.59 -87.10
C LYS A 12 111.02 -43.08 -86.84
N LYS A 13 110.98 -43.86 -87.92
CA LYS A 13 111.07 -45.32 -87.88
C LYS A 13 112.53 -45.59 -87.48
N VAL A 14 112.76 -46.09 -86.28
CA VAL A 14 114.07 -46.59 -85.87
C VAL A 14 114.05 -48.08 -86.17
N GLU A 15 115.06 -48.51 -86.90
CA GLU A 15 115.35 -49.89 -87.28
C GLU A 15 115.42 -50.77 -86.02
N GLU A 16 114.72 -51.91 -86.07
CA GLU A 16 114.98 -53.04 -85.19
C GLU A 16 116.39 -53.55 -85.51
N GLU A 17 117.35 -53.26 -84.64
CA GLU A 17 118.55 -54.07 -84.51
C GLU A 17 118.10 -55.38 -83.86
N GLU A 18 118.11 -56.48 -84.62
CA GLU A 18 118.02 -57.83 -84.05
C GLU A 18 119.27 -58.04 -83.20
N GLU A 19 119.16 -57.79 -81.89
CA GLU A 19 120.16 -58.18 -80.91
C GLU A 19 120.36 -59.70 -81.01
N GLU A 20 121.60 -60.16 -81.22
CA GLU A 20 121.97 -61.58 -81.03
C GLU A 20 121.48 -61.99 -79.63
N THR A 21 120.49 -62.87 -79.60
CA THR A 21 119.88 -63.30 -78.34
C THR A 21 120.71 -64.43 -77.73
N GLU A 22 120.67 -64.59 -76.40
CA GLU A 22 121.41 -65.66 -75.71
C GLU A 22 121.07 -67.08 -76.21
N TYR A 23 119.96 -67.20 -76.96
CA TYR A 23 119.45 -68.42 -77.56
C TYR A 23 120.18 -68.80 -78.88
N ASP A 24 120.86 -67.86 -79.54
CA ASP A 24 121.57 -68.09 -80.81
C ASP A 24 122.87 -68.90 -80.65
N ARG A 25 123.34 -69.09 -79.40
CA ARG A 25 124.55 -69.85 -79.05
C ARG A 25 124.25 -71.18 -78.35
N MET A 26 122.98 -71.56 -78.21
CA MET A 26 122.57 -72.78 -77.51
C MET A 26 122.50 -73.99 -78.46
N ASP A 27 122.82 -75.18 -77.94
CA ASP A 27 122.59 -76.47 -78.61
C ASP A 27 121.08 -76.74 -78.76
N LEU A 28 120.68 -77.40 -79.85
CA LEU A 28 119.29 -77.80 -80.17
C LEU A 28 118.56 -78.44 -78.98
N GLN A 29 119.27 -79.20 -78.13
CA GLN A 29 118.70 -79.87 -76.96
C GLN A 29 118.32 -78.86 -75.85
N MET A 30 119.13 -77.83 -75.62
CA MET A 30 118.85 -76.76 -74.65
C MET A 30 117.76 -75.81 -75.12
N LEU A 31 117.73 -75.48 -76.42
CA LEU A 31 116.61 -74.71 -77.00
C LEU A 31 115.27 -75.45 -76.85
N SER A 32 115.26 -76.79 -76.92
CA SER A 32 114.02 -77.55 -76.76
C SER A 32 113.42 -77.47 -75.34
N GLU A 33 114.23 -77.17 -74.32
CA GLU A 33 113.78 -77.00 -72.94
C GLU A 33 113.47 -75.53 -72.59
N VAL A 34 114.16 -74.57 -73.21
CA VAL A 34 113.98 -73.14 -72.96
C VAL A 34 112.72 -72.57 -73.61
N VAL A 35 112.36 -73.05 -74.81
CA VAL A 35 111.13 -72.65 -75.52
C VAL A 35 109.88 -72.84 -74.65
N PRO A 36 109.59 -74.02 -74.06
CA PRO A 36 108.40 -74.19 -73.23
C PRO A 36 108.45 -73.36 -71.94
N MET A 37 109.63 -73.06 -71.39
CA MET A 37 109.76 -72.17 -70.23
C MET A 37 109.40 -70.72 -70.58
N LEU A 38 109.89 -70.21 -71.72
CA LEU A 38 109.55 -68.87 -72.20
C LEU A 38 108.09 -68.77 -72.65
N GLU A 39 107.53 -69.83 -73.26
CA GLU A 39 106.10 -69.91 -73.56
C GLU A 39 105.25 -69.88 -72.27
N GLN A 40 105.68 -70.58 -71.22
CA GLN A 40 105.02 -70.55 -69.92
C GLN A 40 105.13 -69.17 -69.25
N GLN A 41 106.28 -68.50 -69.32
CA GLN A 41 106.45 -67.13 -68.81
C GLN A 41 105.62 -66.12 -69.61
N LEU A 42 105.55 -66.28 -70.93
CA LEU A 42 104.73 -65.46 -71.80
C LEU A 42 103.24 -65.65 -71.47
N GLU A 43 102.80 -66.89 -71.22
CA GLU A 43 101.42 -67.19 -70.87
C GLU A 43 101.06 -66.69 -69.46
N ALA A 44 101.97 -66.82 -68.49
CA ALA A 44 101.82 -66.23 -67.16
C ALA A 44 101.72 -64.69 -67.23
N SER A 45 102.58 -64.05 -68.04
CA SER A 45 102.56 -62.60 -68.26
C SER A 45 101.28 -62.14 -68.97
N LYS A 46 100.80 -62.87 -69.98
CA LYS A 46 99.50 -62.62 -70.62
C LYS A 46 98.34 -62.74 -69.63
N THR A 47 98.36 -63.77 -68.79
CA THR A 47 97.33 -64.00 -67.75
C THR A 47 97.33 -62.87 -66.74
N GLN A 48 98.50 -62.43 -66.27
CA GLN A 48 98.63 -61.31 -65.35
C GLN A 48 98.21 -59.98 -65.97
N ARG A 49 98.52 -59.74 -67.25
CA ARG A 49 98.04 -58.58 -68.00
C ARG A 49 96.52 -58.58 -68.09
N ASN A 50 95.92 -59.72 -68.45
CA ASN A 50 94.47 -59.86 -68.55
C ASN A 50 93.79 -59.65 -67.19
N TRP A 51 94.36 -60.20 -66.11
CA TRP A 51 93.86 -59.97 -64.75
C TRP A 51 93.93 -58.48 -64.35
N THR A 52 95.07 -57.84 -64.59
CA THR A 52 95.25 -56.41 -64.30
C THR A 52 94.31 -55.53 -65.14
N GLN A 53 94.01 -55.95 -66.37
CA GLN A 53 93.04 -55.26 -67.22
C GLN A 53 91.62 -55.41 -66.70
N LEU A 54 91.22 -56.61 -66.27
CA LEU A 54 89.91 -56.86 -65.66
C LEU A 54 89.73 -56.05 -64.36
N GLU A 55 90.74 -56.02 -63.49
CA GLU A 55 90.74 -55.23 -62.26
C GLU A 55 90.61 -53.74 -62.56
N ARG A 56 91.37 -53.22 -63.54
CA ARG A 56 91.27 -51.82 -63.96
C ARG A 56 89.87 -51.49 -64.47
N ASP A 57 89.30 -52.33 -65.33
CA ASP A 57 87.97 -52.12 -65.89
C ASP A 57 86.90 -52.19 -64.78
N THR A 58 87.06 -53.11 -63.83
CA THR A 58 86.17 -53.22 -62.66
C THR A 58 86.24 -51.98 -61.78
N VAL A 59 87.44 -51.51 -61.43
CA VAL A 59 87.63 -50.27 -60.67
C VAL A 59 87.08 -49.06 -61.44
N GLN A 60 87.26 -49.02 -62.76
CA GLN A 60 86.71 -47.97 -63.61
C GLN A 60 85.17 -47.96 -63.57
N THR A 61 84.52 -49.12 -63.63
CA THR A 61 83.06 -49.20 -63.50
C THR A 61 82.56 -48.73 -62.14
N PHE A 62 83.22 -49.13 -61.04
CA PHE A 62 82.86 -48.64 -59.70
C PHE A 62 83.07 -47.13 -59.56
N TYR A 63 84.14 -46.60 -60.13
CA TYR A 63 84.37 -45.16 -60.16
C TYR A 63 83.26 -44.42 -60.92
N ASP A 64 82.89 -44.91 -62.11
CA ASP A 64 81.86 -44.28 -62.93
C ASP A 64 80.46 -44.37 -62.30
N VAL A 65 80.13 -45.50 -61.65
CA VAL A 65 78.87 -45.66 -60.88
C VAL A 65 78.85 -44.71 -59.69
N THR A 66 79.87 -44.74 -58.84
CA THR A 66 79.94 -43.88 -57.64
C THR A 66 79.90 -42.40 -58.04
N ARG A 67 80.61 -42.02 -59.11
CA ARG A 67 80.59 -40.65 -59.64
C ARG A 67 79.21 -40.24 -60.14
N LYS A 68 78.46 -41.16 -60.74
CA LYS A 68 77.08 -40.91 -61.16
C LYS A 68 76.15 -40.77 -59.96
N GLU A 69 76.26 -41.66 -58.98
CA GLU A 69 75.47 -41.60 -57.74
C GLU A 69 75.71 -40.31 -56.96
N VAL A 70 76.96 -39.86 -56.86
CA VAL A 70 77.30 -38.57 -56.25
C VAL A 70 76.61 -37.42 -56.98
N LYS A 71 76.64 -37.40 -58.32
CA LYS A 71 75.94 -36.38 -59.10
C LYS A 71 74.42 -36.43 -58.92
N ASP A 72 73.84 -37.63 -58.87
CA ASP A 72 72.40 -37.82 -58.69
C ASP A 72 71.97 -37.34 -57.29
N LEU A 73 72.79 -37.61 -56.26
CA LEU A 73 72.58 -37.10 -54.91
C LEU A 73 72.75 -35.58 -54.82
N GLU A 74 73.77 -35.01 -55.45
CA GLU A 74 73.96 -33.55 -55.55
C GLU A 74 72.74 -32.88 -56.21
N MET A 75 72.22 -33.44 -57.30
CA MET A 75 70.99 -32.97 -57.94
C MET A 75 69.77 -33.10 -57.04
N SER A 76 69.65 -34.20 -56.30
CA SER A 76 68.55 -34.41 -55.35
C SER A 76 68.60 -33.42 -54.17
N ILE A 77 69.79 -33.11 -53.66
CA ILE A 77 69.98 -32.09 -52.60
C ILE A 77 69.57 -30.73 -53.14
N ALA A 78 70.07 -30.32 -54.31
CA ALA A 78 69.70 -29.05 -54.93
C ALA A 78 68.18 -28.94 -55.20
N ALA A 79 67.53 -30.04 -55.57
CA ALA A 79 66.07 -30.08 -55.74
C ALA A 79 65.33 -29.89 -54.40
N LYS A 80 65.83 -30.47 -53.31
CA LYS A 80 65.26 -30.29 -51.97
C LYS A 80 65.47 -28.87 -51.44
N ASP A 81 66.64 -28.29 -51.64
CA ASP A 81 66.93 -26.91 -51.25
C ASP A 81 65.97 -25.94 -51.97
N ARG A 82 65.78 -26.13 -53.29
CA ARG A 82 64.81 -25.33 -54.05
C ARG A 82 63.36 -25.51 -53.56
N ALA A 83 62.98 -26.73 -53.15
CA ALA A 83 61.65 -26.98 -52.59
C ALA A 83 61.47 -26.30 -51.23
N MET A 84 62.51 -26.28 -50.38
CA MET A 84 62.50 -25.55 -49.12
C MET A 84 62.36 -24.04 -49.35
N GLU A 85 63.14 -23.46 -50.27
CA GLU A 85 63.02 -22.04 -50.64
C GLU A 85 61.60 -21.66 -51.10
N LEU A 86 60.99 -22.48 -51.97
CA LEU A 86 59.61 -22.25 -52.43
C LEU A 86 58.60 -22.33 -51.28
N MET A 87 58.79 -23.24 -50.33
CA MET A 87 57.92 -23.35 -49.16
C MET A 87 58.07 -22.15 -48.23
N GLU A 88 59.29 -21.65 -48.02
CA GLU A 88 59.55 -20.44 -47.24
C GLU A 88 58.92 -19.20 -47.89
N ASP A 89 59.04 -19.06 -49.21
CA ASP A 89 58.43 -17.95 -49.95
C ASP A 89 56.90 -18.01 -49.89
N ASN A 90 56.30 -19.19 -50.07
CA ASN A 90 54.87 -19.38 -49.91
C ASN A 90 54.42 -19.03 -48.49
N HIS A 91 55.12 -19.51 -47.47
CA HIS A 91 54.81 -19.20 -46.08
C HIS A 91 54.91 -17.68 -45.80
N ARG A 92 55.92 -16.99 -46.34
CA ARG A 92 56.03 -15.52 -46.24
C ARG A 92 54.87 -14.78 -46.90
N VAL A 93 54.31 -15.32 -47.98
CA VAL A 93 53.11 -14.76 -48.62
C VAL A 93 51.88 -15.01 -47.75
N GLU A 94 51.68 -16.23 -47.26
CA GLU A 94 50.57 -16.59 -46.37
C GLU A 94 50.54 -15.72 -45.11
N VAL A 95 51.69 -15.54 -44.45
CA VAL A 95 51.81 -14.67 -43.26
C VAL A 95 51.39 -13.25 -43.59
N ARG A 96 51.77 -12.70 -44.75
CA ARG A 96 51.34 -11.36 -45.18
C ARG A 96 49.84 -11.26 -45.43
N VAL A 97 49.23 -12.29 -46.04
CA VAL A 97 47.79 -12.36 -46.25
C VAL A 97 47.04 -12.44 -44.92
N TYR A 98 47.52 -13.27 -43.97
CA TYR A 98 46.93 -13.35 -42.64
C TYR A 98 47.03 -12.02 -41.88
N VAL A 99 48.18 -11.34 -41.93
CA VAL A 99 48.34 -10.00 -41.34
C VAL A 99 47.36 -9.00 -41.95
N GLN A 100 47.15 -9.02 -43.27
CA GLN A 100 46.15 -8.16 -43.92
C GLN A 100 44.73 -8.51 -43.48
N LYS A 101 44.40 -9.80 -43.36
CA LYS A 101 43.08 -10.26 -42.91
C LYS A 101 42.78 -9.83 -41.48
N VAL A 102 43.76 -9.90 -40.58
CA VAL A 102 43.64 -9.39 -39.21
C VAL A 102 43.41 -7.87 -39.21
N LYS A 103 44.20 -7.11 -39.97
CA LYS A 103 44.01 -5.64 -40.08
C LYS A 103 42.63 -5.26 -40.61
N HIS A 104 42.13 -6.02 -41.58
CA HIS A 104 40.79 -5.80 -42.12
C HIS A 104 39.70 -6.09 -41.06
N LEU A 105 39.80 -7.21 -40.36
CA LEU A 105 38.90 -7.56 -39.26
C LEU A 105 38.92 -6.52 -38.13
N GLU A 106 40.09 -6.02 -37.75
CA GLU A 106 40.22 -4.95 -36.75
C GLU A 106 39.54 -3.65 -37.22
N TYR A 107 39.70 -3.30 -38.50
CA TYR A 107 39.06 -2.13 -39.09
C TYR A 107 37.54 -2.27 -39.13
N GLU A 108 37.03 -3.42 -39.57
CA GLU A 108 35.58 -3.71 -39.57
C GLU A 108 35.03 -3.70 -38.14
N HIS A 109 35.70 -4.34 -37.19
CA HIS A 109 35.29 -4.33 -35.79
C HIS A 109 35.24 -2.90 -35.23
N LYS A 110 36.24 -2.06 -35.53
CA LYS A 110 36.25 -0.66 -35.13
C LYS A 110 35.10 0.14 -35.76
N ASN A 111 34.75 -0.12 -37.01
CA ASN A 111 33.62 0.52 -37.67
C ASN A 111 32.29 0.04 -37.08
N ASN A 112 32.13 -1.24 -36.79
CA ASN A 112 30.94 -1.79 -36.15
C ASN A 112 30.73 -1.21 -34.75
N LEU A 113 31.81 -1.08 -33.96
CA LEU A 113 31.74 -0.41 -32.65
C LEU A 113 31.29 1.05 -32.76
N LYS A 114 31.79 1.80 -33.76
CA LYS A 114 31.34 3.17 -34.00
C LYS A 114 29.88 3.24 -34.41
N ALA A 115 29.42 2.33 -35.27
CA ALA A 115 28.03 2.26 -35.68
C ALA A 115 27.12 1.99 -34.47
N ILE A 116 27.50 1.03 -33.62
CA ILE A 116 26.78 0.73 -32.37
C ILE A 116 26.78 1.94 -31.43
N ASP A 117 27.88 2.67 -31.30
CA ASP A 117 27.93 3.88 -30.44
C ASP A 117 27.01 4.99 -30.94
N VAL A 118 26.91 5.20 -32.26
CA VAL A 118 25.97 6.15 -32.86
C VAL A 118 24.53 5.71 -32.62
N THR A 119 24.19 4.45 -32.92
CA THR A 119 22.84 3.93 -32.70
C THR A 119 22.44 4.00 -31.22
N ASN A 120 23.37 3.71 -30.30
CA ASN A 120 23.11 3.83 -28.87
C ASN A 120 22.86 5.27 -28.42
N LYS A 121 23.53 6.26 -29.03
CA LYS A 121 23.31 7.67 -28.74
C LYS A 121 21.93 8.12 -29.22
N GLU A 122 21.57 7.78 -30.46
CA GLU A 122 20.24 8.08 -31.02
C GLU A 122 19.13 7.47 -30.14
N LEU A 123 19.29 6.20 -29.74
CA LEU A 123 18.31 5.51 -28.91
C LEU A 123 18.18 6.13 -27.51
N ARG A 124 19.28 6.63 -26.93
CA ARG A 124 19.25 7.38 -25.67
C ARG A 124 18.54 8.72 -25.81
N GLU A 125 18.83 9.48 -26.87
CA GLU A 125 18.18 10.76 -27.14
C GLU A 125 16.67 10.59 -27.35
N GLU A 126 16.24 9.53 -28.05
CA GLU A 126 14.83 9.18 -28.20
C GLU A 126 14.18 8.80 -26.86
N GLU A 127 14.84 7.98 -26.04
CA GLU A 127 14.34 7.62 -24.71
C GLU A 127 14.22 8.84 -23.79
N GLU A 128 15.21 9.73 -23.80
CA GLU A 128 15.19 10.99 -23.04
C GLU A 128 14.04 11.89 -23.50
N GLY A 129 13.84 12.05 -24.82
CA GLY A 129 12.71 12.80 -25.38
C GLY A 129 11.35 12.23 -24.98
N MET A 130 11.17 10.91 -25.09
CA MET A 130 9.94 10.23 -24.66
C MET A 130 9.69 10.38 -23.16
N HIS A 131 10.75 10.32 -22.35
CA HIS A 131 10.66 10.52 -20.91
C HIS A 131 10.22 11.95 -20.58
N ASP A 132 10.80 12.95 -21.23
CA ASP A 132 10.47 14.36 -21.02
C ASP A 132 9.04 14.69 -21.46
N ASP A 133 8.59 14.15 -22.58
CA ASP A 133 7.20 14.27 -23.03
C ASP A 133 6.23 13.64 -22.02
N ARG A 134 6.53 12.43 -21.55
CA ARG A 134 5.72 11.74 -20.54
C ARG A 134 5.69 12.55 -19.24
N SER A 135 6.83 13.08 -18.81
CA SER A 135 6.97 13.93 -17.63
C SER A 135 6.16 15.23 -17.77
N GLY A 136 6.21 15.86 -18.94
CA GLY A 136 5.43 17.03 -19.31
C GLY A 136 3.92 16.78 -19.22
N ARG A 137 3.44 15.69 -19.83
CA ARG A 137 2.02 15.31 -19.75
C ARG A 137 1.57 15.02 -18.32
N LEU A 138 2.38 14.31 -17.54
CA LEU A 138 2.07 14.02 -16.13
C LEU A 138 2.02 15.29 -15.29
N LYS A 139 2.95 16.23 -15.51
CA LYS A 139 2.93 17.55 -14.86
C LYS A 139 1.70 18.36 -15.27
N GLY A 140 1.29 18.31 -16.54
CA GLY A 140 0.07 18.94 -17.05
C GLY A 140 -1.18 18.38 -16.36
N LYS A 141 -1.36 17.06 -16.39
CA LYS A 141 -2.49 16.37 -15.74
C LYS A 141 -2.52 16.59 -14.23
N LYS A 142 -1.36 16.66 -13.57
CA LYS A 142 -1.26 17.04 -12.15
C LYS A 142 -1.76 18.46 -11.90
N LYS A 143 -1.42 19.43 -12.76
CA LYS A 143 -1.90 20.81 -12.64
C LYS A 143 -3.41 20.91 -12.86
N GLU A 144 -3.93 20.22 -13.87
CA GLU A 144 -5.36 20.13 -14.17
C GLU A 144 -6.16 19.55 -13.00
N LEU A 145 -5.78 18.36 -12.52
CA LEU A 145 -6.41 17.73 -11.34
C LEU A 145 -6.36 18.62 -10.09
N ASN A 146 -5.26 19.36 -9.91
CA ASN A 146 -5.13 20.28 -8.78
C ASN A 146 -6.02 21.54 -8.95
N GLY A 147 -6.31 21.94 -10.19
CA GLY A 147 -7.31 22.94 -10.51
C GLY A 147 -8.71 22.45 -10.15
N ASP A 148 -9.10 21.28 -10.66
CA ASP A 148 -10.40 20.66 -10.37
C ASP A 148 -10.64 20.48 -8.85
N LEU A 149 -9.59 20.09 -8.12
CA LEU A 149 -9.67 19.91 -6.68
C LEU A 149 -9.87 21.25 -5.96
N LYS A 150 -9.20 22.32 -6.42
CA LYS A 150 -9.43 23.68 -5.90
C LYS A 150 -10.85 24.16 -6.19
N ASP A 151 -11.35 23.94 -7.39
CA ASP A 151 -12.71 24.35 -7.77
C ASP A 151 -13.77 23.58 -6.97
N LYS A 152 -13.57 22.27 -6.79
CA LYS A 152 -14.40 21.45 -5.88
C LYS A 152 -14.34 21.92 -4.43
N ASN A 153 -13.17 22.35 -3.95
CA ASN A 153 -13.06 22.89 -2.60
C ASN A 153 -13.77 24.24 -2.46
N ILE A 154 -13.69 25.12 -3.47
CA ILE A 154 -14.39 26.41 -3.46
C ILE A 154 -15.91 26.20 -3.48
N THR A 155 -16.41 25.33 -4.35
CA THR A 155 -17.85 25.00 -4.42
C THR A 155 -18.35 24.39 -3.12
N ASN A 156 -17.64 23.41 -2.54
CA ASN A 156 -18.00 22.84 -1.24
C ASN A 156 -17.96 23.89 -0.10
N ALA A 157 -16.97 24.79 -0.10
CA ALA A 157 -16.91 25.88 0.88
C ALA A 157 -18.12 26.84 0.75
N GLN A 158 -18.55 27.12 -0.48
CA GLN A 158 -19.76 27.92 -0.74
C GLN A 158 -21.03 27.19 -0.27
N GLU A 159 -21.16 25.88 -0.53
CA GLU A 159 -22.28 25.07 -0.04
C GLU A 159 -22.36 25.08 1.49
N ILE A 160 -21.23 24.85 2.18
CA ILE A 160 -21.15 24.92 3.64
C ILE A 160 -21.54 26.32 4.15
N SER A 161 -21.07 27.37 3.49
CA SER A 161 -21.44 28.75 3.82
C SER A 161 -22.95 28.98 3.69
N ASN A 162 -23.55 28.51 2.60
CA ASN A 162 -24.99 28.62 2.36
C ASN A 162 -25.81 27.88 3.42
N VAL A 163 -25.41 26.67 3.79
CA VAL A 163 -26.05 25.89 4.86
C VAL A 163 -25.96 26.63 6.21
N LYS A 164 -24.80 27.22 6.53
CA LYS A 164 -24.64 28.02 7.77
C LYS A 164 -25.58 29.22 7.79
N VAL A 165 -25.68 29.98 6.69
CA VAL A 165 -26.60 31.11 6.58
C VAL A 165 -28.05 30.66 6.72
N GLN A 166 -28.43 29.53 6.13
CA GLN A 166 -29.77 28.97 6.29
C GLN A 166 -30.07 28.57 7.74
N HIS A 167 -29.13 27.90 8.42
CA HIS A 167 -29.28 27.56 9.84
C HIS A 167 -29.40 28.80 10.72
N GLU A 168 -28.61 29.84 10.46
CA GLU A 168 -28.68 31.09 11.21
C GLU A 168 -30.03 31.79 11.03
N LYS A 169 -30.58 31.77 9.81
CA LYS A 169 -31.93 32.27 9.52
C LYS A 169 -33.01 31.48 10.28
N ILE A 170 -32.92 30.15 10.32
CA ILE A 170 -33.86 29.30 11.07
C ILE A 170 -33.77 29.59 12.57
N LEU A 171 -32.55 29.72 13.12
CA LEU A 171 -32.34 30.05 14.52
C LEU A 171 -32.91 31.43 14.86
N GLN A 172 -32.77 32.40 13.97
CA GLN A 172 -33.38 33.72 14.17
C GLN A 172 -34.91 33.63 14.17
N GLN A 173 -35.50 32.94 13.20
CA GLN A 173 -36.96 32.74 13.17
C GLN A 173 -37.47 32.05 14.44
N MET A 174 -36.72 31.08 14.98
CA MET A 174 -37.08 30.41 16.22
C MET A 174 -36.98 31.36 17.43
N ARG A 175 -35.94 32.22 17.48
CA ARG A 175 -35.81 33.26 18.51
C ARG A 175 -36.96 34.25 18.45
N ASP A 176 -37.28 34.77 17.26
CA ASP A 176 -38.38 35.72 17.08
C ASP A 176 -39.72 35.10 17.51
N ALA A 177 -39.96 33.82 17.16
CA ALA A 177 -41.15 33.10 17.59
C ALA A 177 -41.23 32.93 19.11
N PHE A 178 -40.11 32.64 19.77
CA PHE A 178 -40.07 32.58 21.23
C PHE A 178 -40.30 33.94 21.89
N GLU A 179 -39.77 35.02 21.32
CA GLU A 179 -39.96 36.38 21.82
C GLU A 179 -41.44 36.79 21.75
N VAL A 180 -42.11 36.52 20.63
CA VAL A 180 -43.56 36.75 20.50
C VAL A 180 -44.33 35.92 21.52
N ASN A 181 -44.04 34.62 21.63
CA ASN A 181 -44.72 33.75 22.60
C ASN A 181 -44.51 34.19 24.07
N LEU A 182 -43.31 34.67 24.42
CA LEU A 182 -43.02 35.19 25.75
C LEU A 182 -43.76 36.50 26.01
N SER A 183 -43.84 37.40 25.02
CA SER A 183 -44.61 38.64 25.10
C SER A 183 -46.10 38.36 25.29
N GLU A 184 -46.67 37.46 24.48
CA GLU A 184 -48.07 37.03 24.62
C GLU A 184 -48.37 36.33 25.94
N LEU A 185 -47.43 35.54 26.46
CA LEU A 185 -47.58 34.93 27.78
C LEU A 185 -47.48 35.96 28.91
N GLY A 186 -46.57 36.94 28.77
CA GLY A 186 -46.42 38.08 29.67
C GLY A 186 -47.71 38.89 29.75
N GLY A 187 -48.24 39.32 28.59
CA GLY A 187 -49.51 40.06 28.52
C GLY A 187 -50.68 39.29 29.15
N ARG A 188 -50.82 37.99 28.85
CA ARG A 188 -51.88 37.16 29.48
C ARG A 188 -51.74 37.03 31.00
N CYS A 189 -50.53 37.13 31.54
CA CYS A 189 -50.30 37.12 32.99
C CYS A 189 -50.62 38.49 33.59
N GLU A 190 -50.25 39.58 32.92
CA GLU A 190 -50.59 40.96 33.31
C GLU A 190 -52.10 41.16 33.32
N ASP A 191 -52.82 40.79 32.25
CA ASP A 191 -54.28 40.87 32.17
C ASP A 191 -54.97 40.12 33.33
N LYS A 192 -54.43 38.94 33.70
CA LYS A 192 -54.96 38.15 34.83
C LYS A 192 -54.68 38.80 36.18
N LEU A 193 -53.53 39.47 36.32
CA LEU A 193 -53.20 40.20 37.54
C LEU A 193 -54.10 41.43 37.68
N GLU A 194 -54.27 42.21 36.60
CA GLU A 194 -55.14 43.38 36.59
C GLU A 194 -56.60 42.99 36.90
N SER A 195 -57.14 41.97 36.24
CA SER A 195 -58.48 41.46 36.56
C SER A 195 -58.63 41.00 38.02
N LEU A 196 -57.60 40.39 38.59
CA LEU A 196 -57.62 39.98 40.00
C LEU A 196 -57.55 41.19 40.96
N GLU A 197 -56.77 42.21 40.61
CA GLU A 197 -56.71 43.47 41.36
C GLU A 197 -58.06 44.18 41.35
N GLU A 198 -58.72 44.28 40.19
CA GLU A 198 -60.06 44.84 40.06
C GLU A 198 -61.10 44.07 40.90
N ASP A 199 -61.07 42.73 40.85
CA ASP A 199 -61.96 41.88 41.64
C ASP A 199 -61.76 42.06 43.16
N LEU A 200 -60.51 42.16 43.61
CA LEU A 200 -60.17 42.39 45.01
C LEU A 200 -60.59 43.80 45.47
N GLU A 201 -60.42 44.81 44.61
CA GLU A 201 -60.86 46.16 44.91
C GLU A 201 -62.38 46.25 44.99
N LEU A 202 -63.10 45.60 44.08
CA LEU A 202 -64.55 45.50 44.11
C LEU A 202 -65.02 44.81 45.39
N ARG A 203 -64.39 43.69 45.77
CA ARG A 203 -64.70 42.99 47.02
C ARG A 203 -64.48 43.89 48.24
N ARG A 204 -63.37 44.62 48.29
CA ARG A 204 -63.09 45.60 49.35
C ARG A 204 -64.15 46.70 49.40
N LYS A 205 -64.60 47.23 48.25
CA LYS A 205 -65.67 48.24 48.17
C LYS A 205 -66.99 47.70 48.71
N VAL A 206 -67.36 46.47 48.33
CA VAL A 206 -68.57 45.80 48.84
C VAL A 206 -68.48 45.61 50.35
N ASP A 207 -67.36 45.10 50.87
CA ASP A 207 -67.16 44.92 52.32
C ASP A 207 -67.27 46.25 53.09
N ILE A 208 -66.71 47.34 52.54
CA ILE A 208 -66.83 48.69 53.13
C ILE A 208 -68.30 49.13 53.16
N HIS A 209 -69.01 49.01 52.04
CA HIS A 209 -70.42 49.38 51.98
C HIS A 209 -71.29 48.55 52.93
N GLU A 210 -71.04 47.24 53.06
CA GLU A 210 -71.74 46.42 54.05
C GLU A 210 -71.47 46.89 55.49
N ILE A 211 -70.23 47.26 55.81
CA ILE A 211 -69.89 47.79 57.14
C ILE A 211 -70.56 49.15 57.37
N GLU A 212 -70.59 50.02 56.36
CA GLU A 212 -71.26 51.32 56.42
C GLU A 212 -72.77 51.16 56.62
N GLU A 213 -73.42 50.27 55.88
CA GLU A 213 -74.85 49.94 56.06
C GLU A 213 -75.12 49.42 57.48
N ARG A 214 -74.31 48.47 57.99
CA ARG A 214 -74.44 48.00 59.38
C ARG A 214 -74.26 49.13 60.40
N LYS A 215 -73.30 50.04 60.18
CA LYS A 215 -73.09 51.22 61.04
C LYS A 215 -74.26 52.20 60.96
N ASN A 216 -74.78 52.47 59.77
CA ASN A 216 -75.92 53.36 59.56
C ASN A 216 -77.19 52.80 60.19
N LEU A 217 -77.45 51.50 60.05
CA LEU A 217 -78.52 50.81 60.76
C LEU A 217 -78.36 50.96 62.28
N HIS A 218 -77.15 50.75 62.81
CA HIS A 218 -76.89 50.93 64.24
C HIS A 218 -77.08 52.38 64.70
N ILE A 219 -76.64 53.36 63.91
CA ILE A 219 -76.86 54.80 64.18
C ILE A 219 -78.36 55.09 64.19
N ASN A 220 -79.12 54.59 63.22
CA ASN A 220 -80.57 54.77 63.15
C ASN A 220 -81.29 54.13 64.34
N ASP A 221 -80.89 52.92 64.74
CA ASP A 221 -81.41 52.25 65.93
C ASP A 221 -81.08 53.04 67.20
N LEU A 222 -79.84 53.55 67.30
CA LEU A 222 -79.41 54.38 68.42
C LEU A 222 -80.17 55.71 68.46
N MET A 223 -80.37 56.38 67.32
CA MET A 223 -81.20 57.58 67.22
C MET A 223 -82.63 57.29 67.63
N ARG A 224 -83.24 56.18 67.16
CA ARG A 224 -84.60 55.80 67.54
C ARG A 224 -84.72 55.46 69.03
N ASN A 225 -83.70 54.81 69.60
CA ASN A 225 -83.63 54.54 71.03
C ASN A 225 -83.46 55.84 71.83
N HIS A 226 -82.63 56.79 71.36
CA HIS A 226 -82.50 58.11 71.95
C HIS A 226 -83.79 58.92 71.82
N GLU A 227 -84.47 58.94 70.68
CA GLU A 227 -85.78 59.58 70.48
C GLU A 227 -86.81 59.01 71.45
N ARG A 228 -86.84 57.68 71.61
CA ARG A 228 -87.70 57.01 72.60
C ARG A 228 -87.30 57.38 74.02
N ALA A 229 -86.02 57.39 74.35
CA ALA A 229 -85.52 57.76 75.67
C ALA A 229 -85.77 59.25 75.97
N PHE A 230 -85.63 60.15 75.00
CA PHE A 230 -85.96 61.56 75.10
C PHE A 230 -87.47 61.76 75.20
N GLY A 231 -88.28 60.99 74.48
CA GLY A 231 -89.74 60.98 74.61
C GLY A 231 -90.17 60.50 76.00
N GLN A 232 -89.56 59.42 76.50
CA GLN A 232 -89.74 58.93 77.86
C GLN A 232 -89.23 59.94 78.89
N MET A 233 -88.12 60.62 78.64
CA MET A 233 -87.55 61.64 79.52
C MET A 233 -88.41 62.90 79.51
N LYS A 234 -89.01 63.26 78.38
CA LYS A 234 -89.97 64.36 78.25
C LYS A 234 -91.31 64.02 78.88
N SER A 235 -91.78 62.76 78.77
CA SER A 235 -92.89 62.25 79.56
C SER A 235 -92.55 62.30 81.03
N TYR A 236 -91.42 61.73 81.44
CA TYR A 236 -90.92 61.76 82.82
C TYR A 236 -90.74 63.17 83.34
N TYR A 237 -90.29 64.14 82.53
CA TYR A 237 -90.22 65.55 82.93
C TYR A 237 -91.55 66.27 82.88
N ASN A 238 -92.50 65.90 82.01
CA ASN A 238 -93.89 66.40 82.05
C ASN A 238 -94.63 65.82 83.25
N ASP A 239 -94.43 64.55 83.55
CA ASP A 239 -94.90 63.82 84.71
C ASP A 239 -94.23 64.38 85.96
N ILE A 240 -92.92 64.68 85.93
CA ILE A 240 -92.22 65.47 86.96
C ILE A 240 -92.68 66.91 86.95
N THR A 241 -93.18 67.52 85.89
CA THR A 241 -93.65 68.92 85.93
C THR A 241 -95.05 68.95 86.55
N ASN A 242 -95.88 67.95 86.26
CA ASN A 242 -97.15 67.69 86.93
C ASN A 242 -96.92 67.30 88.39
N ASP A 243 -96.03 66.35 88.64
CA ASP A 243 -95.59 65.94 89.97
C ASP A 243 -94.82 67.06 90.63
N ASN A 244 -94.10 67.97 89.98
CA ASN A 244 -93.45 69.17 90.55
C ASN A 244 -94.46 70.29 90.75
N LEU A 245 -95.58 70.35 90.04
CA LEU A 245 -96.71 71.20 90.45
C LEU A 245 -97.36 70.62 91.72
N GLN A 246 -97.39 69.30 91.84
CA GLN A 246 -97.84 68.56 93.02
C GLN A 246 -96.80 68.58 94.18
N LEU A 247 -95.52 68.59 93.84
CA LEU A 247 -94.34 68.52 94.69
C LEU A 247 -93.79 69.93 94.91
N ILE A 248 -94.22 70.99 94.24
CA ILE A 248 -94.07 72.38 94.74
C ILE A 248 -95.08 72.62 95.87
N LYS A 249 -96.21 71.89 95.84
CA LYS A 249 -97.12 71.75 96.99
C LYS A 249 -96.46 70.94 98.12
N ASP A 250 -95.75 69.85 97.80
CA ASP A 250 -95.18 68.95 98.82
C ASP A 250 -93.71 69.26 99.23
N LEU A 251 -92.85 69.84 98.39
CA LEU A 251 -91.46 70.31 98.67
C LEU A 251 -91.43 71.65 99.40
N LYS A 252 -92.55 72.36 99.49
CA LYS A 252 -92.69 73.36 100.56
C LYS A 252 -92.60 72.69 101.95
N SER A 253 -92.91 71.38 102.03
CA SER A 253 -92.80 70.54 103.23
C SER A 253 -91.51 69.71 103.31
N GLU A 254 -90.84 69.37 102.20
CA GLU A 254 -89.73 68.38 102.19
C GLU A 254 -88.32 68.94 101.83
N VAL A 255 -88.17 70.25 101.63
CA VAL A 255 -86.83 70.91 101.47
C VAL A 255 -85.98 70.84 102.75
N VAL A 256 -86.56 70.41 103.87
CA VAL A 256 -85.87 70.23 105.15
C VAL A 256 -84.99 68.96 105.17
N ASP A 257 -85.30 67.90 104.41
CA ASP A 257 -84.78 66.56 104.74
C ASP A 257 -83.64 65.99 103.88
N LYS A 258 -83.41 66.45 102.65
CA LYS A 258 -82.43 65.79 101.76
C LYS A 258 -81.04 66.44 101.66
N LYS A 259 -80.75 67.41 102.53
CA LYS A 259 -79.38 67.95 102.75
C LYS A 259 -78.40 66.96 103.42
N LYS A 260 -78.80 65.71 103.72
CA LYS A 260 -78.11 64.82 104.67
C LYS A 260 -77.42 63.55 104.12
N LYS A 261 -77.39 63.25 102.81
CA LYS A 261 -76.80 61.96 102.34
C LYS A 261 -75.97 62.05 101.05
N ALA A 262 -74.85 62.76 101.11
CA ALA A 262 -73.86 62.84 100.01
C ALA A 262 -72.42 62.50 100.48
N ILE A 263 -72.24 61.40 101.22
CA ILE A 263 -70.92 60.89 101.64
C ILE A 263 -70.93 59.35 101.57
N GLY A 264 -70.86 58.78 100.36
CA GLY A 264 -70.84 57.32 100.15
C GLY A 264 -69.97 56.81 98.99
N ILE A 265 -69.40 57.71 98.18
CA ILE A 265 -68.64 57.36 96.97
C ILE A 265 -67.14 57.40 97.30
N GLN A 266 -66.68 56.50 98.17
CA GLN A 266 -65.25 56.36 98.45
C GLN A 266 -64.77 54.91 98.67
N LYS A 267 -65.70 53.92 98.68
CA LYS A 267 -65.35 52.48 98.79
C LYS A 267 -65.21 51.74 97.45
N VAL A 268 -65.81 52.23 96.36
CA VAL A 268 -65.80 51.55 95.04
C VAL A 268 -64.43 51.63 94.34
N MET A 269 -63.56 52.59 94.70
CA MET A 269 -62.24 52.72 94.08
C MET A 269 -61.23 51.65 94.52
N TYR A 270 -61.40 50.99 95.67
CA TYR A 270 -60.46 50.00 96.18
C TYR A 270 -60.63 48.63 95.50
N ASP A 271 -61.88 48.24 95.23
CA ASP A 271 -62.21 46.94 94.63
C ASP A 271 -61.71 46.82 93.17
N ILE A 272 -61.70 47.94 92.42
CA ILE A 272 -61.20 47.97 91.03
C ILE A 272 -59.68 47.78 90.96
N ALA A 273 -58.93 48.25 91.96
CA ALA A 273 -57.47 48.12 91.98
C ALA A 273 -57.01 46.70 92.30
N GLN A 274 -57.76 45.96 93.12
CA GLN A 274 -57.43 44.59 93.51
C GLN A 274 -57.71 43.60 92.36
N GLU A 275 -58.78 43.83 91.60
CA GLU A 275 -59.16 42.98 90.47
C GLU A 275 -58.19 43.09 89.28
N ASN A 276 -57.67 44.29 89.02
CA ASN A 276 -56.61 44.49 88.01
C ASN A 276 -55.29 43.76 88.37
N LYS A 277 -55.00 43.58 89.67
CA LYS A 277 -53.80 42.86 90.10
C LYS A 277 -53.94 41.35 89.94
N ARG A 278 -55.17 40.81 90.05
CA ARG A 278 -55.50 39.39 89.86
C ARG A 278 -55.43 38.95 88.40
N LEU A 279 -55.72 39.84 87.46
CA LEU A 279 -55.78 39.53 86.02
C LEU A 279 -54.42 39.62 85.28
N SER A 280 -53.38 40.16 85.92
CA SER A 280 -52.07 40.40 85.29
C SER A 280 -51.26 39.11 85.04
N GLU A 281 -51.27 38.19 86.00
CA GLU A 281 -50.54 36.91 85.93
C GLU A 281 -51.10 35.95 84.85
N PRO A 282 -52.41 35.69 84.74
CA PRO A 282 -52.96 34.87 83.65
C PRO A 282 -52.78 35.50 82.27
N LEU A 283 -52.78 36.83 82.17
CA LEU A 283 -52.49 37.52 80.90
C LEU A 283 -51.04 37.32 80.47
N SER A 284 -50.08 37.39 81.41
CA SER A 284 -48.66 37.12 81.15
C SER A 284 -48.42 35.67 80.68
N ALA A 285 -49.06 34.70 81.34
CA ALA A 285 -48.97 33.29 80.96
C ALA A 285 -49.54 33.02 79.55
N ALA A 286 -50.68 33.59 79.21
CA ALA A 286 -51.28 33.47 77.87
C ALA A 286 -50.41 34.12 76.78
N VAL A 287 -49.74 35.23 77.08
CA VAL A 287 -48.81 35.88 76.13
C VAL A 287 -47.56 35.03 75.89
N ALA A 288 -47.02 34.38 76.93
CA ALA A 288 -45.92 33.44 76.79
C ALA A 288 -46.31 32.20 75.97
N GLU A 289 -47.49 31.63 76.20
CA GLU A 289 -48.02 30.50 75.42
C GLU A 289 -48.22 30.86 73.94
N VAL A 290 -48.73 32.06 73.65
CA VAL A 290 -48.85 32.56 72.27
C VAL A 290 -47.48 32.74 71.62
N ALA A 291 -46.45 33.15 72.36
CA ALA A 291 -45.09 33.27 71.83
C ALA A 291 -44.48 31.90 71.49
N ASP A 292 -44.66 30.90 72.36
CA ASP A 292 -44.20 29.53 72.14
C ASP A 292 -44.91 28.87 70.96
N LEU A 293 -46.24 29.01 70.87
CA LEU A 293 -47.03 28.50 69.74
C LEU A 293 -46.61 29.16 68.42
N ARG A 294 -46.29 30.46 68.41
CA ARG A 294 -45.75 31.14 67.22
C ARG A 294 -44.37 30.63 66.83
N ALA A 295 -43.51 30.28 67.80
CA ALA A 295 -42.21 29.69 67.52
C ALA A 295 -42.34 28.29 66.89
N GLN A 296 -43.22 27.44 67.45
CA GLN A 296 -43.51 26.11 66.90
C GLN A 296 -44.09 26.18 65.47
N LEU A 297 -44.95 27.17 65.19
CA LEU A 297 -45.54 27.35 63.87
C LEU A 297 -44.47 27.74 62.84
N LYS A 298 -43.51 28.58 63.21
CA LYS A 298 -42.36 28.93 62.36
C LYS A 298 -41.47 27.72 62.05
N ASP A 299 -41.23 26.85 63.04
CA ASP A 299 -40.46 25.62 62.83
C ASP A 299 -41.21 24.65 61.91
N GLN A 300 -42.53 24.51 62.06
CA GLN A 300 -43.36 23.72 61.13
C GLN A 300 -43.33 24.25 59.69
N GLU A 301 -43.33 25.57 59.50
CA GLU A 301 -43.20 26.18 58.17
C GLU A 301 -41.84 25.84 57.53
N LYS A 302 -40.76 25.89 58.32
CA LYS A 302 -39.41 25.51 57.87
C LYS A 302 -39.34 24.03 57.49
N ASP A 303 -39.95 23.15 58.29
CA ASP A 303 -40.00 21.71 58.00
C ASP A 303 -40.84 21.39 56.76
N ARG A 304 -41.95 22.11 56.56
CA ARG A 304 -42.75 21.98 55.35
C ARG A 304 -41.97 22.39 54.10
N LEU A 305 -41.16 23.46 54.19
CA LEU A 305 -40.30 23.90 53.09
C LEU A 305 -39.17 22.88 52.82
N SER A 306 -38.54 22.36 53.87
CA SER A 306 -37.47 21.36 53.74
C SER A 306 -37.99 20.06 53.12
N LEU A 307 -39.18 19.61 53.52
CA LEU A 307 -39.87 18.46 52.95
C LEU A 307 -40.19 18.67 51.46
N ARG A 308 -40.70 19.86 51.08
CA ARG A 308 -40.96 20.19 49.68
C ARG A 308 -39.69 20.12 48.84
N ASN A 309 -38.59 20.68 49.35
CA ASN A 309 -37.29 20.64 48.68
C ASN A 309 -36.73 19.22 48.58
N ALA A 310 -36.88 18.39 49.63
CA ALA A 310 -36.48 17.00 49.62
C ALA A 310 -37.27 16.18 48.59
N LYS A 311 -38.59 16.38 48.50
CA LYS A 311 -39.44 15.75 47.48
C LYS A 311 -39.05 16.17 46.06
N ALA A 312 -38.76 17.44 45.83
CA ALA A 312 -38.29 17.91 44.53
C ALA A 312 -36.96 17.24 44.13
N ARG A 313 -36.01 17.12 45.07
CA ARG A 313 -34.75 16.39 44.83
C ARG A 313 -34.98 14.90 44.56
N LEU A 314 -35.90 14.26 45.27
CA LEU A 314 -36.24 12.86 45.06
C LEU A 314 -36.72 12.61 43.62
N ILE A 315 -37.65 13.43 43.13
CA ILE A 315 -38.18 13.32 41.76
C ILE A 315 -37.06 13.45 40.72
N VAL A 316 -36.13 14.40 40.91
CA VAL A 316 -34.98 14.57 40.02
C VAL A 316 -34.09 13.33 40.04
N MET A 317 -33.80 12.78 41.22
CA MET A 317 -32.97 11.57 41.37
C MET A 317 -33.65 10.32 40.79
N GLU A 318 -34.97 10.19 40.93
CA GLU A 318 -35.75 9.11 40.32
C GLU A 318 -35.70 9.18 38.79
N ASN A 319 -35.87 10.38 38.22
CA ASN A 319 -35.75 10.58 36.77
C ASN A 319 -34.33 10.27 36.28
N GLN A 320 -33.30 10.66 37.02
CA GLN A 320 -31.91 10.33 36.70
C GLN A 320 -31.64 8.82 36.77
N LEU A 321 -32.19 8.12 37.76
CA LEU A 321 -32.09 6.66 37.86
C LEU A 321 -32.78 5.96 36.69
N GLN A 322 -33.98 6.42 36.31
CA GLN A 322 -34.69 5.88 35.15
C GLN A 322 -33.89 6.10 33.85
N GLN A 323 -33.35 7.31 33.65
CA GLN A 323 -32.51 7.59 32.49
C GLN A 323 -31.26 6.71 32.48
N MET A 324 -30.55 6.60 33.61
CA MET A 324 -29.36 5.74 33.71
C MET A 324 -29.69 4.26 33.44
N ALA A 325 -30.85 3.77 33.85
CA ALA A 325 -31.27 2.41 33.57
C ALA A 325 -31.53 2.17 32.06
N VAL A 326 -32.12 3.15 31.37
CA VAL A 326 -32.32 3.11 29.91
C VAL A 326 -30.97 3.14 29.20
N ASP A 327 -30.08 4.07 29.57
CA ASP A 327 -28.75 4.21 28.98
C ASP A 327 -27.92 2.94 29.19
N GLN A 328 -28.00 2.32 30.37
CA GLN A 328 -27.33 1.05 30.66
C GLN A 328 -27.87 -0.08 29.78
N ALA A 329 -29.18 -0.16 29.57
CA ALA A 329 -29.79 -1.18 28.73
C ALA A 329 -29.37 -1.01 27.26
N GLU A 330 -29.38 0.22 26.74
CA GLU A 330 -28.92 0.52 25.38
C GLU A 330 -27.43 0.20 25.21
N LEU A 331 -26.60 0.59 26.19
CA LEU A 331 -25.16 0.33 26.13
C LEU A 331 -24.86 -1.17 26.18
N LYS A 332 -25.59 -1.93 26.99
CA LYS A 332 -25.48 -3.39 27.05
C LYS A 332 -25.86 -4.04 25.73
N GLN A 333 -26.96 -3.60 25.10
CA GLN A 333 -27.34 -4.09 23.78
C GLN A 333 -26.26 -3.80 22.72
N LYS A 334 -25.67 -2.60 22.72
CA LYS A 334 -24.56 -2.25 21.82
C LYS A 334 -23.33 -3.11 22.08
N TYR A 335 -23.02 -3.39 23.33
CA TYR A 335 -21.92 -4.27 23.71
C TYR A 335 -22.14 -5.69 23.19
N ASP A 336 -23.32 -6.28 23.42
CA ASP A 336 -23.64 -7.64 22.97
C ASP A 336 -23.55 -7.76 21.43
N GLN A 337 -23.98 -6.73 20.70
CA GLN A 337 -23.83 -6.66 19.24
C GLN A 337 -22.37 -6.56 18.80
N ALA A 338 -21.56 -5.77 19.50
CA ALA A 338 -20.13 -5.64 19.19
C ALA A 338 -19.37 -6.94 19.47
N GLU A 339 -19.70 -7.62 20.57
CA GLU A 339 -19.16 -8.94 20.92
C GLU A 339 -19.53 -9.99 19.87
N SER A 340 -20.81 -10.07 19.49
CA SER A 340 -21.25 -10.99 18.42
C SER A 340 -20.53 -10.74 17.08
N LYS A 341 -20.31 -9.47 16.71
CA LYS A 341 -19.54 -9.12 15.51
C LYS A 341 -18.07 -9.53 15.63
N ARG A 342 -17.44 -9.30 16.79
CA ARG A 342 -16.06 -9.70 17.06
C ARG A 342 -15.91 -11.21 16.90
N ASP A 343 -16.81 -11.98 17.52
CA ASP A 343 -16.74 -13.44 17.51
C ASP A 343 -16.98 -14.00 16.10
N GLY A 344 -17.96 -13.45 15.37
CA GLY A 344 -18.19 -13.82 13.97
C GLY A 344 -17.00 -13.50 13.05
N LEU A 345 -16.31 -12.38 13.26
CA LEU A 345 -15.09 -12.05 12.53
C LEU A 345 -13.94 -13.01 12.89
N TYR A 346 -13.81 -13.39 14.16
CA TYR A 346 -12.78 -14.31 14.61
C TYR A 346 -12.97 -15.73 14.03
N ASP A 347 -14.21 -16.20 14.03
CA ASP A 347 -14.58 -17.51 13.46
C ASP A 347 -14.35 -17.54 11.95
N THR A 348 -14.83 -16.52 11.23
CA THR A 348 -14.63 -16.44 9.77
C THR A 348 -13.14 -16.35 9.40
N PHE A 349 -12.35 -15.59 10.15
CA PHE A 349 -10.91 -15.51 9.95
C PHE A 349 -10.25 -16.88 10.17
N THR A 350 -10.56 -17.54 11.29
CA THR A 350 -9.97 -18.82 11.65
C THR A 350 -10.34 -19.91 10.63
N ASN A 351 -11.59 -19.94 10.17
CA ASN A 351 -12.03 -20.87 9.13
C ASN A 351 -11.35 -20.60 7.79
N THR A 352 -11.24 -19.33 7.39
CA THR A 352 -10.56 -18.95 6.15
C THR A 352 -9.08 -19.35 6.18
N VAL A 353 -8.39 -19.12 7.30
CA VAL A 353 -6.98 -19.53 7.47
C VAL A 353 -6.84 -21.05 7.37
N LYS A 354 -7.70 -21.82 8.06
CA LYS A 354 -7.70 -23.29 7.99
C LYS A 354 -7.97 -23.80 6.58
N GLU A 355 -8.91 -23.20 5.86
CA GLU A 355 -9.22 -23.59 4.47
C GLU A 355 -8.05 -23.32 3.52
N VAL A 356 -7.41 -22.15 3.63
CA VAL A 356 -6.25 -21.80 2.80
C VAL A 356 -5.09 -22.74 3.10
N GLN A 357 -4.84 -23.03 4.39
CA GLN A 357 -3.81 -23.96 4.80
C GLN A 357 -4.10 -25.37 4.26
N ALA A 358 -5.31 -25.90 4.43
CA ALA A 358 -5.69 -27.21 3.91
C ALA A 358 -5.54 -27.30 2.38
N LYS A 359 -5.91 -26.25 1.64
CA LYS A 359 -5.73 -26.19 0.18
C LYS A 359 -4.24 -26.18 -0.21
N SER A 360 -3.42 -25.42 0.51
CA SER A 360 -1.97 -25.38 0.30
C SER A 360 -1.32 -26.73 0.59
N ASP A 361 -1.65 -27.33 1.74
CA ASP A 361 -1.14 -28.63 2.18
C ASP A 361 -1.52 -29.73 1.20
N PHE A 362 -2.77 -29.74 0.72
CA PHE A 362 -3.20 -30.67 -0.32
C PHE A 362 -2.41 -30.49 -1.62
N LYS A 363 -2.20 -29.24 -2.07
CA LYS A 363 -1.41 -28.96 -3.28
C LYS A 363 0.05 -29.42 -3.11
N ASN A 364 0.64 -29.17 -1.95
CA ASN A 364 2.00 -29.60 -1.63
C ASN A 364 2.11 -31.13 -1.63
N LEU A 365 1.17 -31.83 -0.99
CA LEU A 365 1.12 -33.29 -0.98
C LEU A 365 1.03 -33.87 -2.40
N VAL A 366 0.18 -33.31 -3.26
CA VAL A 366 0.08 -33.74 -4.66
C VAL A 366 1.38 -33.50 -5.44
N LEU A 367 2.05 -32.38 -5.20
CA LEU A 367 3.35 -32.08 -5.83
C LEU A 367 4.45 -33.01 -5.32
N GLU A 368 4.49 -33.31 -4.02
CA GLU A 368 5.42 -34.27 -3.42
C GLU A 368 5.21 -35.67 -4.00
N GLN A 369 3.98 -36.15 -4.12
CA GLN A 369 3.69 -37.44 -4.75
C GLN A 369 4.11 -37.48 -6.22
N LYS A 370 3.90 -36.39 -6.97
CA LYS A 370 4.36 -36.29 -8.36
C LYS A 370 5.89 -36.29 -8.46
N LEU A 371 6.57 -35.54 -7.58
CA LEU A 371 8.03 -35.50 -7.52
C LEU A 371 8.61 -36.87 -7.16
N GLN A 372 8.03 -37.55 -6.17
CA GLN A 372 8.42 -38.90 -5.79
C GLN A 372 8.22 -39.88 -6.96
N GLY A 373 7.09 -39.83 -7.65
CA GLY A 373 6.84 -40.68 -8.81
C GLY A 373 7.80 -40.42 -9.97
N LEU A 374 8.10 -39.15 -10.26
CA LEU A 374 9.09 -38.78 -11.28
C LEU A 374 10.51 -39.20 -10.87
N GLY A 375 10.88 -39.06 -9.60
CA GLY A 375 12.16 -39.51 -9.05
C GLY A 375 12.35 -41.02 -9.21
N GLN A 376 11.35 -41.82 -8.83
CA GLN A 376 11.37 -43.27 -9.03
C GLN A 376 11.50 -43.66 -10.52
N ASN A 377 10.88 -42.89 -11.43
CA ASN A 377 11.01 -43.15 -12.86
C ASN A 377 12.43 -42.84 -13.37
N ILE A 378 13.06 -41.77 -12.87
CA ILE A 378 14.45 -41.42 -13.19
C ILE A 378 15.39 -42.53 -12.68
N GLU A 379 15.26 -42.94 -11.41
CA GLU A 379 16.08 -44.01 -10.83
C GLU A 379 15.97 -45.32 -11.63
N LYS A 380 14.75 -45.69 -12.06
CA LYS A 380 14.53 -46.86 -12.91
C LYS A 380 15.18 -46.71 -14.28
N ALA A 381 15.05 -45.54 -14.91
CA ALA A 381 15.65 -45.28 -16.22
C ALA A 381 17.19 -45.29 -16.16
N GLU A 382 17.78 -44.71 -15.11
CA GLU A 382 19.22 -44.75 -14.86
C GLU A 382 19.72 -46.18 -14.63
N ALA A 383 19.01 -46.97 -13.83
CA ALA A 383 19.36 -48.37 -13.60
C ALA A 383 19.31 -49.19 -14.90
N GLN A 384 18.28 -49.01 -15.72
CA GLN A 384 18.16 -49.65 -17.03
C GLN A 384 19.26 -49.21 -18.00
N LEU A 385 19.59 -47.92 -18.04
CA LEU A 385 20.67 -47.40 -18.88
C LEU A 385 22.02 -48.01 -18.47
N ASN A 386 22.31 -48.05 -17.16
CA ASN A 386 23.54 -48.64 -16.64
C ASN A 386 23.64 -50.14 -16.96
N GLU A 387 22.55 -50.90 -16.85
CA GLU A 387 22.52 -52.32 -17.21
C GLU A 387 22.84 -52.53 -18.70
N VAL A 388 22.24 -51.73 -19.59
CA VAL A 388 22.50 -51.80 -21.04
C VAL A 388 23.95 -51.44 -21.37
N VAL A 389 24.49 -50.38 -20.76
CA VAL A 389 25.89 -49.96 -20.97
C VAL A 389 26.86 -51.05 -20.52
N MET A 390 26.62 -51.67 -19.35
CA MET A 390 27.44 -52.79 -18.87
C MET A 390 27.34 -54.03 -19.77
N ALA A 391 26.14 -54.39 -20.23
CA ALA A 391 25.92 -55.54 -21.10
C ALA A 391 26.57 -55.36 -22.48
N ALA A 392 26.58 -54.13 -23.01
CA ALA A 392 27.14 -53.81 -24.32
C ALA A 392 28.68 -53.61 -24.31
N GLN A 393 29.32 -53.63 -23.13
CA GLN A 393 30.77 -53.43 -22.96
C GLN A 393 31.33 -52.18 -23.66
N VAL A 394 30.54 -51.10 -23.71
CA VAL A 394 30.93 -49.86 -24.36
C VAL A 394 31.89 -49.09 -23.45
N ASP A 395 32.90 -48.43 -24.03
CA ASP A 395 33.84 -47.62 -23.28
C ASP A 395 33.12 -46.48 -22.52
N PRO A 396 33.32 -46.35 -21.19
CA PRO A 396 32.68 -45.30 -20.40
C PRO A 396 32.99 -43.88 -20.87
N GLY A 397 34.18 -43.66 -21.46
CA GLY A 397 34.59 -42.37 -22.01
C GLY A 397 33.78 -41.99 -23.25
N GLU A 398 33.59 -42.93 -24.18
CA GLU A 398 32.75 -42.71 -25.37
C GLU A 398 31.27 -42.51 -25.03
N VAL A 399 30.72 -43.26 -24.08
CA VAL A 399 29.33 -43.06 -23.60
C VAL A 399 29.15 -41.68 -22.97
N GLY A 400 30.12 -41.24 -22.16
CA GLY A 400 30.12 -39.90 -21.56
C GLY A 400 30.17 -38.79 -22.62
N ALA A 401 30.99 -38.94 -23.66
CA ALA A 401 31.08 -37.97 -24.75
C ALA A 401 29.77 -37.88 -25.57
N ILE A 402 29.16 -39.02 -25.89
CA ILE A 402 27.88 -39.06 -26.62
C ILE A 402 26.75 -38.46 -25.76
N THR A 403 26.67 -38.84 -24.48
CA THR A 403 25.65 -38.32 -23.55
C THR A 403 25.79 -36.80 -23.40
N GLY A 404 27.01 -36.29 -23.23
CA GLY A 404 27.26 -34.85 -23.13
C GLY A 404 26.86 -34.07 -24.39
N SER A 405 27.10 -34.63 -25.59
CA SER A 405 26.65 -34.01 -26.84
C SER A 405 25.12 -34.00 -26.97
N ILE A 406 24.46 -35.07 -26.56
CA ILE A 406 22.99 -35.14 -26.52
C ILE A 406 22.42 -34.13 -25.51
N ASP A 407 23.03 -34.00 -24.34
CA ASP A 407 22.63 -33.03 -23.31
C ASP A 407 22.77 -31.59 -23.80
N GLU A 408 23.85 -31.24 -24.50
CA GLU A 408 24.02 -29.91 -25.09
C GLU A 408 22.97 -29.63 -26.18
N MET A 409 22.65 -30.64 -27.00
CA MET A 409 21.58 -30.53 -28.00
C MET A 409 20.20 -30.36 -27.34
N LEU A 410 19.89 -31.15 -26.31
CA LEU A 410 18.64 -31.06 -25.56
C LEU A 410 18.52 -29.73 -24.83
N SER A 411 19.60 -29.25 -24.22
CA SER A 411 19.67 -27.92 -23.59
C SER A 411 19.35 -26.81 -24.60
N THR A 412 19.99 -26.85 -25.77
CA THR A 412 19.74 -25.91 -26.86
C THR A 412 18.27 -25.95 -27.32
N LYS A 413 17.71 -27.14 -27.52
CA LYS A 413 16.30 -27.30 -27.90
C LYS A 413 15.35 -26.80 -26.82
N ASN A 414 15.61 -27.10 -25.55
CA ASN A 414 14.83 -26.61 -24.42
C ASN A 414 14.87 -25.08 -24.33
N GLN A 415 16.03 -24.48 -24.60
CA GLN A 415 16.16 -23.03 -24.66
C GLN A 415 15.31 -22.43 -25.78
N HIS A 416 15.33 -23.03 -26.98
CA HIS A 416 14.45 -22.63 -28.08
C HIS A 416 12.96 -22.78 -27.73
N ILE A 417 12.55 -23.85 -27.05
CA ILE A 417 11.18 -24.03 -26.59
C ILE A 417 10.78 -22.89 -25.64
N LYS A 418 11.62 -22.54 -24.67
CA LYS A 418 11.38 -21.41 -23.76
C LYS A 418 11.26 -20.08 -24.52
N ASP A 419 12.11 -19.86 -25.52
CA ASP A 419 12.10 -18.64 -26.34
C ASP A 419 10.82 -18.52 -27.16
N LEU A 420 10.39 -19.62 -27.77
CA LEU A 420 9.14 -19.68 -28.53
C LEU A 420 7.92 -19.49 -27.63
N GLN A 421 7.87 -20.13 -26.46
CA GLN A 421 6.80 -19.93 -25.49
C GLN A 421 6.71 -18.47 -25.05
N TYR A 422 7.86 -17.85 -24.77
CA TYR A 422 7.92 -16.43 -24.43
C TYR A 422 7.48 -15.53 -25.60
N ALA A 423 7.86 -15.85 -26.84
CA ALA A 423 7.42 -15.13 -28.03
C ALA A 423 5.90 -15.23 -28.23
N VAL A 424 5.31 -16.41 -28.02
CA VAL A 424 3.86 -16.61 -28.05
C VAL A 424 3.19 -15.75 -26.98
N LEU A 425 3.65 -15.78 -25.73
CA LEU A 425 3.09 -14.94 -24.66
C LEU A 425 3.18 -13.45 -24.99
N ARG A 426 4.30 -13.00 -25.57
CA ARG A 426 4.50 -11.62 -26.01
C ARG A 426 3.51 -11.25 -27.12
N MET A 427 3.32 -12.12 -28.11
CA MET A 427 2.39 -11.89 -29.22
C MET A 427 0.93 -11.88 -28.76
N THR A 428 0.52 -12.85 -27.95
CA THR A 428 -0.82 -12.92 -27.34
C THR A 428 -1.13 -11.65 -26.57
N LYS A 429 -0.15 -11.12 -25.83
CA LYS A 429 -0.32 -9.89 -25.09
C LYS A 429 -0.39 -8.65 -25.98
N ALA A 430 0.47 -8.55 -26.99
CA ALA A 430 0.42 -7.46 -27.97
C ALA A 430 -0.94 -7.44 -28.69
N TYR A 431 -1.47 -8.61 -29.04
CA TYR A 431 -2.82 -8.78 -29.59
C TYR A 431 -3.90 -8.25 -28.63
N ASN A 432 -3.90 -8.70 -27.37
CA ASN A 432 -4.88 -8.26 -26.38
C ASN A 432 -4.79 -6.76 -26.05
N ASP A 433 -3.59 -6.21 -25.94
CA ASP A 433 -3.37 -4.76 -25.72
C ASP A 433 -3.82 -3.95 -26.94
N GLY A 434 -3.59 -4.47 -28.16
CA GLY A 434 -4.10 -3.92 -29.40
C GLY A 434 -5.63 -3.87 -29.44
N LEU A 435 -6.30 -4.99 -29.11
CA LEU A 435 -7.76 -5.05 -29.01
C LEU A 435 -8.32 -4.04 -28.00
N ARG A 436 -7.69 -3.90 -26.82
CA ARG A 436 -8.09 -2.88 -25.83
C ARG A 436 -7.97 -1.47 -26.38
N THR A 437 -6.87 -1.19 -27.08
CA THR A 437 -6.61 0.13 -27.67
C THR A 437 -7.63 0.45 -28.76
N TYR A 438 -7.93 -0.51 -29.65
CA TYR A 438 -8.94 -0.35 -30.68
C TYR A 438 -10.35 -0.18 -30.10
N SER A 439 -10.72 -1.00 -29.11
CA SER A 439 -12.00 -0.86 -28.40
C SER A 439 -12.14 0.53 -27.77
N SER A 440 -11.09 1.02 -27.10
CA SER A 440 -11.07 2.38 -26.54
C SER A 440 -11.21 3.45 -27.61
N LYS A 441 -10.55 3.29 -28.77
CA LYS A 441 -10.59 4.28 -29.84
C LYS A 441 -11.93 4.30 -30.57
N LEU A 442 -12.54 3.14 -30.81
CA LEU A 442 -13.88 3.04 -31.41
C LEU A 442 -14.93 3.68 -30.50
N LYS A 443 -14.81 3.48 -29.18
CA LYS A 443 -15.65 4.16 -28.19
C LYS A 443 -15.51 5.68 -28.24
N GLU A 444 -14.28 6.20 -28.37
CA GLU A 444 -14.06 7.64 -28.58
C GLU A 444 -14.68 8.16 -29.88
N CYS A 445 -14.72 7.34 -30.93
CA CYS A 445 -15.36 7.66 -32.20
C CYS A 445 -16.90 7.49 -32.18
N GLY A 446 -17.50 7.18 -31.03
CA GLY A 446 -18.95 7.06 -30.86
C GLY A 446 -19.53 5.69 -31.21
N ILE A 447 -18.68 4.69 -31.46
CA ILE A 447 -19.12 3.30 -31.71
C ILE A 447 -19.22 2.57 -30.35
N PRO A 448 -20.40 2.07 -29.96
CA PRO A 448 -20.58 1.36 -28.70
C PRO A 448 -19.73 0.09 -28.60
N SER A 449 -19.23 -0.23 -27.39
CA SER A 449 -18.42 -1.43 -27.14
C SER A 449 -19.13 -2.74 -27.55
N GLU A 450 -20.47 -2.76 -27.51
CA GLU A 450 -21.30 -3.90 -27.94
C GLU A 450 -21.18 -4.18 -29.45
N GLU A 451 -20.93 -3.17 -30.28
CA GLU A 451 -20.73 -3.39 -31.73
C GLU A 451 -19.35 -3.98 -32.01
N PHE A 452 -18.32 -3.60 -31.24
CA PHE A 452 -17.00 -4.19 -31.32
C PHE A 452 -17.00 -5.66 -30.88
N GLU A 453 -17.73 -5.99 -29.82
CA GLU A 453 -17.91 -7.38 -29.37
C GLU A 453 -18.64 -8.24 -30.43
N LYS A 454 -19.58 -7.66 -31.18
CA LYS A 454 -20.26 -8.32 -32.29
C LYS A 454 -19.38 -8.57 -33.52
N MET A 455 -18.21 -7.93 -33.63
CA MET A 455 -17.27 -8.17 -34.74
C MET A 455 -16.49 -9.50 -34.61
N GLY A 456 -16.67 -10.23 -33.50
CA GLY A 456 -16.10 -11.58 -33.31
C GLY A 456 -14.63 -11.58 -32.87
N PHE A 457 -14.12 -10.46 -32.36
CA PHE A 457 -12.78 -10.41 -31.76
C PHE A 457 -12.84 -10.81 -30.28
N GLU A 458 -12.20 -11.92 -29.94
CA GLU A 458 -12.11 -12.42 -28.57
C GLU A 458 -10.69 -12.23 -28.01
N TYR A 459 -10.59 -11.89 -26.73
CA TYR A 459 -9.30 -11.85 -26.05
C TYR A 459 -8.70 -13.25 -25.96
N ALA A 460 -7.45 -13.38 -26.40
CA ALA A 460 -6.75 -14.64 -26.28
C ALA A 460 -6.38 -14.90 -24.81
N PRO A 461 -6.58 -16.13 -24.28
CA PRO A 461 -6.26 -16.46 -22.91
C PRO A 461 -4.76 -16.27 -22.65
N THR A 462 -4.41 -15.51 -21.62
CA THR A 462 -3.01 -15.19 -21.29
C THR A 462 -2.76 -15.26 -19.79
N ALA A 463 -1.61 -15.80 -19.39
CA ALA A 463 -1.13 -15.86 -18.01
C ALA A 463 -0.15 -14.70 -17.68
N THR A 464 -0.25 -13.59 -18.41
CA THR A 464 0.66 -12.43 -18.30
C THR A 464 0.08 -11.33 -17.41
N SER A 465 0.95 -10.53 -16.79
CA SER A 465 0.55 -9.34 -16.02
C SER A 465 -0.15 -8.27 -16.88
N ILE A 466 -0.87 -7.35 -16.22
CA ILE A 466 -1.64 -6.25 -16.84
C ILE A 466 -0.73 -5.15 -17.44
N VAL A 467 0.58 -5.20 -17.17
CA VAL A 467 1.58 -4.25 -17.71
C VAL A 467 1.58 -4.32 -19.24
N PRO A 468 1.98 -3.31 -20.03
CA PRO A 468 2.07 -3.42 -21.49
C PRO A 468 2.95 -4.57 -22.01
N ALA A 469 2.67 -5.05 -23.24
CA ALA A 469 3.44 -6.12 -23.89
C ALA A 469 4.95 -5.88 -23.96
N GLY A 470 5.38 -4.63 -24.16
CA GLY A 470 6.80 -4.25 -24.24
C GLY A 470 7.59 -4.41 -22.93
N LEU A 471 6.91 -4.58 -21.80
CA LEU A 471 7.51 -4.73 -20.47
C LEU A 471 7.44 -6.16 -19.93
N LEU A 472 7.06 -7.13 -20.78
CA LEU A 472 7.17 -8.53 -20.42
C LEU A 472 8.64 -8.91 -20.29
N VAL A 473 9.06 -9.32 -19.09
CA VAL A 473 10.40 -9.88 -18.87
C VAL A 473 10.32 -11.40 -18.97
N LYS A 474 11.34 -12.01 -19.56
CA LYS A 474 11.49 -13.47 -19.59
C LYS A 474 11.83 -13.94 -18.18
N ASN A 475 11.05 -14.86 -17.60
CA ASN A 475 11.47 -15.53 -16.37
C ASN A 475 12.69 -16.40 -16.71
N SER A 476 13.79 -16.15 -16.00
CA SER A 476 15.08 -16.83 -16.10
C SER A 476 14.95 -18.35 -15.94
#